data_AF-A0A518IHX2-F1
#
_entry.id   AF-A0A518IHX2-F1
#
_cell.length_a   1.000
_cell.length_b   1.000
_cell.length_c   1.000
_cell.angle_alpha   90.00
_cell.angle_beta   90.00
_cell.angle_gamma   90.00
#
_symmetry.space_group_name_H-M   'P 1'
#
loop_
_entity.id
_entity.type
_entity.pdbx_description
1 polymer ?
#
loop_
_entity_poly.entity_id
_entity_poly.type
_entity_poly.pdbx_seq_one_letter_code
_entity_poly.pdbx_strand_id
1 'polypeptide(L)'
;MTGERETIQPPHFVISSEGEILGEDTPENQELVRRVVACVNACDGITTEELENGIIEDMRRVIAQTAPLLQERSQMTDLLQREIRAEITARQKKS
;
A
#
# COMPACT_ATOMS: atom_id res chain seq x y z
N MET A 1 -22.92 15.86 -45.04
CA MET A 1 -21.54 15.57 -44.59
C MET A 1 -21.08 16.74 -43.73
N THR A 2 -21.39 16.70 -42.44
CA THR A 2 -20.98 17.73 -41.47
C THR A 2 -19.63 17.34 -40.91
N GLY A 3 -18.55 17.84 -41.52
CA GLY A 3 -17.21 17.72 -40.97
C GLY A 3 -17.06 18.68 -39.81
N GLU A 4 -17.21 18.19 -38.59
CA GLU A 4 -16.74 18.91 -37.40
C GLU A 4 -15.23 19.08 -37.56
N ARG A 5 -14.80 20.34 -37.70
CA ARG A 5 -13.38 20.68 -37.61
C ARG A 5 -13.00 20.45 -36.16
N GLU A 6 -12.35 19.32 -35.87
CA GLU A 6 -11.64 19.14 -34.61
C GLU A 6 -10.68 20.32 -34.45
N THR A 7 -11.00 21.20 -33.50
CA THR A 7 -10.12 22.31 -33.13
C THR A 7 -8.92 21.70 -32.42
N ILE A 8 -7.82 21.52 -33.15
CA ILE A 8 -6.55 21.09 -32.58
C ILE A 8 -6.10 22.21 -31.63
N GLN A 9 -6.32 22.04 -30.33
CA GLN A 9 -5.73 22.91 -29.32
C GLN A 9 -4.23 22.58 -29.26
N PRO A 10 -3.34 23.58 -29.42
CA PRO A 10 -1.91 23.34 -29.31
C PRO A 10 -1.56 22.91 -27.87
N PRO A 11 -0.60 21.98 -27.69
CA PRO A 11 -0.17 21.57 -26.36
C PRO A 11 0.45 22.76 -25.62
N HIS A 12 0.01 22.96 -24.38
CA HIS A 12 0.64 23.88 -23.45
C HIS A 12 1.78 23.15 -22.75
N PHE A 13 2.98 23.74 -22.69
CA PHE A 13 4.15 23.12 -22.07
C PHE A 13 4.58 23.91 -20.83
N VAL A 14 5.09 23.19 -19.84
CA VAL A 14 5.73 23.78 -18.66
C VAL A 14 7.20 24.02 -18.99
N ILE A 15 7.66 25.27 -18.82
CA ILE A 15 9.02 25.70 -19.13
C ILE A 15 9.72 26.11 -17.82
N SER A 16 10.93 25.60 -17.61
CA SER A 16 11.78 26.00 -16.48
C SER A 16 12.30 27.44 -16.62
N SER A 17 12.86 28.00 -15.55
CA SER A 17 13.52 29.32 -15.58
C SER A 17 14.72 29.38 -16.53
N GLU A 18 15.32 28.22 -16.81
CA GLU A 18 16.46 28.01 -17.70
C GLU A 18 16.02 27.77 -19.16
N GLY A 19 14.71 27.69 -19.41
CA GLY A 19 14.14 27.48 -20.74
C GLY A 19 13.95 26.01 -21.13
N GLU A 20 14.04 25.08 -20.19
CA GLU A 20 13.87 23.65 -20.44
C GLU A 20 12.39 23.25 -20.45
N ILE A 21 11.97 22.40 -21.38
CA ILE A 21 10.61 21.85 -21.39
C ILE A 21 10.56 20.69 -20.39
N LEU A 22 9.75 20.86 -19.34
CA LEU A 22 9.60 19.88 -18.26
C LEU A 22 8.45 18.89 -18.52
N GLY A 23 7.51 19.25 -19.40
CA GLY A 23 6.38 18.41 -19.77
C GLY A 23 5.21 19.20 -20.32
N GLU A 24 4.09 18.51 -20.56
CA GLU A 24 2.84 19.11 -21.00
C GLU A 24 1.98 19.54 -19.79
N ASP A 25 1.38 20.71 -19.90
CA ASP A 25 0.41 21.27 -18.95
C ASP A 25 -1.00 20.74 -19.28
N THR A 26 -1.21 19.46 -18.98
CA THR A 26 -2.52 18.81 -19.10
C THR A 26 -3.26 18.84 -17.76
N PRO A 27 -4.62 18.78 -17.76
CA PRO A 27 -5.39 18.70 -16.52
C PRO A 27 -4.97 17.53 -15.61
N GLU A 28 -4.61 16.38 -16.20
CA GLU A 28 -4.13 15.21 -15.46
C GLU A 28 -2.80 15.49 -14.76
N ASN A 29 -1.87 16.19 -15.44
CA ASN A 29 -0.58 16.56 -14.86
C ASN A 29 -0.74 17.64 -13.77
N GLN A 30 -1.64 18.60 -13.96
CA GLN A 30 -1.98 19.61 -12.94
C GLN A 30 -2.52 18.95 -11.66
N GLU A 31 -3.42 17.98 -11.81
CA GLU A 31 -3.96 17.24 -10.67
C GLU A 31 -2.88 16.41 -9.96
N LEU A 32 -1.96 15.80 -10.71
CA LEU A 32 -0.83 15.07 -10.14
C LEU A 32 0.08 15.99 -9.30
N VAL A 33 0.43 17.17 -9.84
CA VAL A 33 1.21 18.19 -9.13
C VAL A 33 0.48 18.65 -7.87
N ARG A 34 -0.83 18.94 -7.97
CA ARG A 34 -1.64 19.35 -6.82
C ARG A 34 -1.60 18.33 -5.68
N ARG A 35 -1.68 17.04 -6.01
CA ARG A 35 -1.59 15.94 -5.03
C ARG A 35 -0.21 15.85 -4.38
N VAL A 36 0.85 15.96 -5.17
CA VAL A 36 2.23 15.95 -4.65
C VAL A 36 2.45 17.11 -3.68
N VAL A 37 2.05 18.33 -4.07
CA VAL A 37 2.15 19.52 -3.22
C VAL A 37 1.33 19.36 -1.94
N ALA A 38 0.12 18.79 -2.02
CA ALA A 38 -0.69 18.52 -0.82
C ALA A 38 0.02 17.56 0.14
N CYS A 39 0.64 16.48 -0.36
CA CYS A 39 1.43 15.57 0.47
C CYS A 39 2.66 16.26 1.08
N VAL A 40 3.41 17.02 0.28
CA VAL A 40 4.59 17.76 0.77
C VAL A 40 4.18 18.73 1.88
N ASN A 41 3.11 19.51 1.68
CA ASN A 41 2.61 20.45 2.67
C ASN A 41 2.08 19.75 3.94
N ALA A 42 1.44 18.58 3.81
CA ALA A 42 0.97 17.82 4.97
C ALA A 42 2.14 17.24 5.80
N CYS A 43 3.26 16.95 5.15
CA CYS A 43 4.50 16.50 5.79
C CYS A 43 5.44 17.66 6.16
N ASP A 44 5.05 18.92 5.93
CA ASP A 44 5.89 20.07 6.27
C ASP A 44 6.09 20.14 7.78
N GLY A 45 7.35 20.20 8.22
CA GLY A 45 7.73 20.11 9.62
C GLY A 45 7.78 18.70 10.22
N ILE A 46 7.49 17.65 9.45
CA ILE A 46 7.71 16.26 9.84
C ILE A 46 8.99 15.78 9.16
N THR A 47 9.98 15.39 9.95
CA THR A 47 11.21 14.80 9.41
C THR A 47 10.91 13.44 8.78
N THR A 48 11.70 13.03 7.79
CA THR A 48 11.62 11.67 7.23
C THR A 48 11.82 10.60 8.29
N GLU A 49 12.63 10.88 9.31
CA GLU A 49 12.83 9.99 10.46
C GLU A 49 11.55 9.83 11.31
N GLU A 50 10.80 10.91 11.57
CA GLU A 50 9.52 10.83 12.28
C GLU A 50 8.45 10.06 11.48
N LEU A 51 8.43 10.22 10.16
CA LEU A 51 7.59 9.44 9.25
C LEU A 51 7.92 7.95 9.31
N GLU A 52 9.21 7.59 9.20
CA GLU A 52 9.67 6.21 9.28
C GLU A 52 9.40 5.59 10.66
N ASN A 53 9.63 6.35 11.73
CA ASN A 53 9.33 5.92 13.10
C ASN A 53 7.83 5.67 13.30
N GLY A 54 6.96 6.52 12.75
CA GLY A 54 5.51 6.31 12.79
C GLY A 54 5.09 5.00 12.09
N ILE A 55 5.68 4.69 10.94
CA ILE A 55 5.44 3.42 10.22
C ILE A 55 5.91 2.23 11.07
N ILE A 56 7.09 2.32 11.68
CA ILE A 56 7.64 1.25 12.53
C ILE A 56 6.75 1.03 13.76
N GLU A 57 6.27 2.09 14.40
CA GLU A 57 5.34 2.00 15.53
C GLU A 57 4.02 1.33 15.14
N ASP A 58 3.47 1.69 13.98
CA ASP A 58 2.27 1.04 13.43
C ASP A 58 2.49 -0.45 13.18
N MET A 59 3.60 -0.80 12.53
CA MET A 59 3.94 -2.21 12.29
C MET A 59 4.09 -2.97 13.60
N ARG A 60 4.78 -2.41 14.59
CA ARG A 60 4.95 -3.04 15.92
C ARG A 60 3.60 -3.25 16.60
N ARG A 61 2.69 -2.28 16.52
CA ARG A 61 1.33 -2.37 17.06
C ARG A 61 0.52 -3.47 16.39
N VAL A 62 0.53 -3.53 15.06
CA VAL A 62 -0.18 -4.58 14.30
C VAL A 62 0.38 -5.97 14.62
N ILE A 63 1.71 -6.10 14.68
CA ILE A 63 2.38 -7.36 15.06
C ILE A 63 1.98 -7.78 16.47
N ALA A 64 1.99 -6.86 17.44
CA ALA A 64 1.62 -7.16 18.82
C ALA A 64 0.17 -7.66 18.96
N GLN A 65 -0.75 -7.16 18.12
CA GLN A 65 -2.13 -7.62 18.09
C GLN A 65 -2.29 -8.97 17.38
N THR A 66 -1.55 -9.19 16.30
CA THR A 66 -1.76 -10.35 15.41
C THR A 66 -0.96 -11.58 15.84
N ALA A 67 0.24 -11.39 16.38
CA ALA A 67 1.13 -12.47 16.82
C ALA A 67 0.47 -13.45 17.82
N PRO A 68 -0.22 -13.01 18.90
CA PRO A 68 -0.85 -13.93 19.83
C PRO A 68 -1.96 -14.77 19.17
N LEU A 69 -2.76 -14.17 18.28
CA LEU A 69 -3.81 -14.88 17.55
C LEU A 69 -3.24 -15.99 16.66
N LEU A 70 -2.12 -15.71 15.99
CA LEU A 70 -1.42 -16.70 15.18
C LEU A 70 -0.81 -17.81 16.04
N GLN A 71 -0.30 -17.48 17.22
CA GLN A 71 0.27 -18.44 18.16
C GLN A 71 -0.78 -19.38 18.74
N GLU A 72 -1.93 -18.85 19.17
CA GLU A 72 -3.08 -19.64 19.64
C GLU A 72 -3.59 -20.60 18.55
N ARG A 73 -3.73 -20.10 17.32
CA ARG A 73 -4.15 -20.91 16.17
C ARG A 73 -3.16 -22.03 15.86
N SER A 74 -1.86 -21.76 15.97
CA SER A 74 -0.81 -22.78 15.80
C SER A 74 -0.93 -23.88 16.86
N GLN A 75 -1.04 -23.52 18.13
CA GLN A 75 -1.14 -24.48 19.24
C GLN A 75 -2.40 -25.35 19.13
N MET A 76 -3.53 -24.75 18.77
CA MET A 76 -4.79 -25.46 18.56
C MET A 76 -4.67 -26.48 17.42
N THR A 77 -4.00 -26.10 16.33
CA THR A 77 -3.76 -27.00 15.19
C THR A 77 -2.90 -28.20 15.61
N ASP A 78 -1.86 -27.98 16.42
CA ASP A 78 -0.99 -29.05 16.90
C ASP A 78 -1.73 -30.04 17.82
N LEU A 79 -2.62 -29.55 18.69
CA LEU A 79 -3.45 -30.39 19.55
C LEU A 79 -4.43 -31.25 18.73
N LEU A 80 -5.11 -30.65 17.75
CA LEU A 80 -6.00 -31.37 16.84
C LEU A 80 -5.27 -32.46 16.05
N GLN A 81 -4.08 -32.17 15.54
CA GLN A 81 -3.29 -33.17 14.82
C GLN A 81 -2.87 -34.35 15.70
N ARG A 82 -2.54 -34.09 16.97
CA ARG A 82 -2.22 -35.15 17.94
C ARG A 82 -3.42 -36.06 18.20
N GLU A 83 -4.60 -35.46 18.39
CA GLU A 83 -5.84 -36.21 18.65
C GLU A 83 -6.22 -37.10 17.46
N ILE A 84 -6.18 -36.54 16.23
CA ILE A 84 -6.46 -37.30 15.01
C ILE A 84 -5.51 -38.50 14.87
N ARG A 85 -4.20 -38.31 15.13
CA ARG A 85 -3.24 -39.42 15.08
C ARG A 85 -3.55 -40.48 16.12
N ALA A 86 -3.86 -40.08 17.36
CA ALA A 86 -4.19 -41.01 18.44
C ALA A 86 -5.42 -41.87 18.08
N GLU A 87 -6.47 -41.26 17.54
CA GLU A 87 -7.69 -41.94 17.12
C GLU A 87 -7.43 -42.93 15.97
N ILE A 88 -6.64 -42.55 14.96
CA ILE A 88 -6.26 -43.43 13.85
C ILE A 88 -5.48 -44.65 14.37
N THR A 89 -4.50 -44.43 15.24
CA THR A 89 -3.72 -45.53 15.83
C THR A 89 -4.58 -46.45 16.70
N ALA A 90 -5.53 -45.90 17.45
CA ALA A 90 -6.44 -46.69 18.28
C ALA A 90 -7.36 -47.58 17.43
N ARG A 91 -7.83 -47.09 16.27
CA ARG A 91 -8.62 -47.89 15.32
C ARG A 91 -7.83 -49.01 14.67
N GLN A 92 -6.57 -48.75 14.31
CA GLN A 92 -5.68 -49.77 13.74
C GLN A 92 -5.34 -50.90 14.73
N LYS A 93 -5.29 -50.61 16.03
CA LYS A 93 -5.06 -51.63 17.09
C LYS A 93 -6.29 -52.50 17.40
N LYS A 94 -7.50 -52.07 17.00
CA LYS A 94 -8.76 -52.79 17.23
C LYS A 94 -9.20 -53.65 16.04
N SER A 95 -8.53 -53.53 14.89
CA SER A 95 -8.69 -54.38 13.71
C SER A 95 -7.63 -55.46 13.66
#